data_AF-A0A158L2Y1-F1
#
_entry.id   AF-A0A158L2Y1-F1
#
_cell.length_a   1.000
_cell.length_b   1.000
_cell.length_c   1.000
_cell.angle_alpha   90.00
_cell.angle_beta   90.00
_cell.angle_gamma   90.00
#
_symmetry.space_group_name_H-M   'P 1'
#
loop_
_entity.id
_entity.type
_entity.pdbx_description
1 polymer ?
#
loop_
_entity_poly.entity_id
_entity_poly.type
_entity_poly.pdbx_seq_one_letter_code
_entity_poly.pdbx_strand_id
1 'polypeptide(L)'
;MIARRTTIRQLPLTEVVDRDAPGATPVSITTPGGGTIYHTVPLADPDTGKRRGARPKWIAGTFPLFPVVRLTDGAPWAEANLWLIDMMESKPSPNMLTFASISDDLVAFRRYLDDEGVDWLTFPVNKRQRPTYRYSASIRLAVQAGELSPGVARRRMGAVVRFYRWLMTEAGFRPANAPWVESDRFIEFKDQKGFSSVIAVKTTDLSISGRRAEDPWDDHIQDGGRLRPLPSSEQSVLLESLAALGNCEFPAYRSHFVSGVMAPPDFRRKGATAFSA
;
A
#
# COMPACT_ATOMS: atom_id res chain seq x y z
N MET A 1 -24.66 7.69 3.34
CA MET A 1 -23.21 7.97 3.40
C MET A 1 -22.48 6.64 3.28
N ILE A 2 -21.21 6.61 2.87
CA ILE A 2 -20.45 5.37 2.67
C ILE A 2 -19.09 5.55 3.35
N ALA A 3 -18.53 4.48 3.93
CA ALA A 3 -17.16 4.47 4.44
C ALA A 3 -16.16 5.12 3.44
N ARG A 4 -15.20 5.92 3.89
CA ARG A 4 -14.28 6.63 3.00
C ARG A 4 -12.96 6.96 3.67
N ARG A 5 -11.92 7.15 2.85
CA ARG A 5 -10.65 7.72 3.31
C ARG A 5 -10.78 9.24 3.36
N THR A 6 -10.21 9.86 4.39
CA THR A 6 -10.02 11.31 4.46
C THR A 6 -8.59 11.59 4.91
N THR A 7 -7.87 12.46 4.21
CA THR A 7 -6.51 12.83 4.60
C THR A 7 -6.56 14.05 5.50
N ILE A 8 -6.00 13.94 6.70
CA ILE A 8 -5.80 15.08 7.60
C ILE A 8 -4.40 15.64 7.40
N ARG A 9 -4.26 16.98 7.55
CA ARG A 9 -2.97 17.66 7.35
C ARG A 9 -1.87 17.05 8.22
N GLN A 10 -2.22 16.72 9.45
CA GLN A 10 -1.26 16.30 10.46
C GLN A 10 -1.97 15.49 11.55
N LEU A 11 -1.36 14.39 11.98
CA LEU A 11 -1.75 13.63 13.16
C LEU A 11 -0.65 13.76 14.22
N PRO A 12 -0.80 14.65 15.22
CA PRO A 12 0.06 14.62 16.39
C PRO A 12 -0.31 13.41 17.25
N LEU A 13 0.67 12.56 17.57
CA LEU A 13 0.45 11.50 18.56
C LEU A 13 0.46 12.12 19.95
N THR A 14 -0.40 11.61 20.82
CA THR A 14 -0.57 12.11 22.18
C THR A 14 -0.59 10.97 23.17
N GLU A 15 -0.26 11.28 24.42
CA GLU A 15 -0.37 10.38 25.57
C GLU A 15 -1.39 10.96 26.55
N VAL A 16 -2.18 10.08 27.18
CA VAL A 16 -3.14 10.48 28.22
C VAL A 16 -2.38 10.71 29.51
N VAL A 17 -2.63 11.85 30.14
CA VAL A 17 -1.95 12.26 31.38
C VAL A 17 -2.95 12.78 32.41
N ASP A 18 -2.49 12.91 33.65
CA ASP A 18 -3.26 13.60 34.69
C ASP A 18 -3.46 15.08 34.35
N ARG A 19 -4.53 15.66 34.88
CA ARG A 19 -4.89 17.07 34.69
C ARG A 19 -3.76 18.04 35.02
N ASP A 20 -3.01 17.74 36.07
CA ASP A 20 -1.99 18.64 36.63
C ASP A 20 -0.61 18.43 35.99
N ALA A 21 -0.50 17.54 34.98
CA ALA A 21 0.75 17.29 34.28
C ALA A 21 1.18 18.52 33.46
N PRO A 22 2.49 18.86 33.43
CA PRO A 22 2.99 19.97 32.64
C PRO A 22 2.67 19.83 31.14
N GLY A 23 2.01 20.83 30.56
CA GLY A 23 1.61 20.83 29.14
C GLY A 23 0.34 20.03 28.83
N ALA A 24 -0.39 19.57 29.85
CA ALA A 24 -1.66 18.88 29.70
C ALA A 24 -2.69 19.77 28.98
N THR A 25 -3.26 19.24 27.89
CA THR A 25 -4.32 19.87 27.12
C THR A 25 -5.62 19.08 27.29
N PRO A 26 -6.74 19.71 27.70
CA PRO A 26 -8.01 19.02 27.86
C PRO A 26 -8.61 18.64 26.51
N VAL A 27 -9.15 17.42 26.44
CA VAL A 27 -9.89 16.87 25.29
C VAL A 27 -11.26 16.46 25.78
N SER A 28 -12.29 17.03 25.16
CA SER A 28 -13.69 16.69 25.44
C SER A 28 -14.20 15.70 24.40
N ILE A 29 -14.75 14.58 24.86
CA ILE A 29 -15.40 13.59 24.00
C ILE A 29 -16.85 13.37 24.46
N THR A 30 -17.74 13.27 23.48
CA THR A 30 -19.14 12.88 23.73
C THR A 30 -19.22 11.36 23.67
N THR A 31 -19.57 10.73 24.78
CA THR A 31 -19.89 9.30 24.84
C THR A 31 -21.41 9.10 24.92
N PRO A 32 -21.95 7.91 24.60
CA PRO A 32 -23.37 7.63 24.79
C PRO A 32 -23.86 7.83 26.24
N GLY A 33 -22.95 7.76 27.22
CA GLY A 33 -23.25 7.99 28.65
C GLY A 33 -23.03 9.44 29.14
N GLY A 34 -22.70 10.38 28.24
CA GLY A 34 -22.41 11.78 28.58
C GLY A 34 -21.05 12.27 28.08
N GLY A 35 -20.75 13.54 28.32
CA GLY A 35 -19.46 14.15 27.98
C GLY A 35 -18.38 13.78 29.00
N THR A 36 -17.24 13.29 28.53
CA THR A 36 -16.05 13.00 29.36
C THR A 36 -14.90 13.89 28.93
N ILE A 37 -14.16 14.43 29.90
CA ILE A 37 -12.95 15.22 29.66
C ILE A 37 -11.75 14.42 30.16
N TYR A 38 -10.75 14.24 29.30
CA TYR A 38 -9.45 13.71 29.67
C TYR A 38 -8.35 14.67 29.21
N HIS A 39 -7.14 14.53 29.74
CA HIS A 39 -6.02 15.41 29.41
C HIS A 39 -4.97 14.65 28.61
N THR A 40 -4.32 15.34 27.68
CA THR A 40 -3.29 14.76 26.83
C THR A 40 -2.09 15.66 26.68
N VAL A 41 -0.93 15.07 26.41
CA VAL A 41 0.30 15.78 26.05
C VAL A 41 0.79 15.26 24.69
N PRO A 42 1.22 16.13 23.76
CA PRO A 42 1.84 15.71 22.52
C PRO A 42 3.11 14.90 22.77
N LEU A 43 3.25 13.78 22.07
CA LEU A 43 4.47 12.99 22.07
C LEU A 43 5.60 13.70 21.33
N ALA A 44 5.32 14.55 20.34
CA ALA A 44 6.35 15.39 19.76
C ALA A 44 6.61 16.60 20.66
N ASP A 45 7.87 16.79 21.04
CA ASP A 45 8.31 18.01 21.68
C ASP A 45 8.17 19.19 20.70
N PRO A 46 7.49 20.29 21.08
CA PRO A 46 7.18 21.37 20.15
C PRO A 46 8.41 22.16 19.70
N ASP A 47 9.46 22.24 20.53
CA ASP A 47 10.66 23.03 20.24
C ASP A 47 11.70 22.21 19.48
N THR A 48 11.85 20.93 19.84
CA THR A 48 12.90 20.06 19.30
C THR A 48 12.39 19.07 18.26
N GLY A 49 11.07 18.88 18.14
CA GLY A 49 10.44 17.87 17.27
C GLY A 49 10.70 16.42 17.69
N LYS A 50 11.46 16.20 18.77
CA LYS A 50 11.85 14.86 19.23
C LYS A 50 10.69 14.21 19.96
N ARG A 51 10.57 12.89 19.81
CA ARG A 51 9.56 12.11 20.51
C ARG A 51 9.88 12.02 22.02
N ARG A 52 8.89 12.35 22.84
CA ARG A 52 8.77 12.12 24.28
C ARG A 52 8.28 10.68 24.48
N GLY A 53 8.84 9.94 25.45
CA GLY A 53 8.44 8.57 25.80
C GLY A 53 9.52 7.50 25.61
N ALA A 54 9.14 6.24 25.86
CA ALA A 54 10.06 5.08 25.87
C ALA A 54 10.43 4.55 24.48
N ARG A 55 9.77 5.02 23.42
CA ARG A 55 10.01 4.60 22.04
C ARG A 55 11.29 5.26 21.48
N PRO A 56 12.01 4.61 20.54
CA PRO A 56 13.20 5.21 19.92
C PRO A 56 12.96 6.59 19.32
N LYS A 57 13.94 7.49 19.43
CA LYS A 57 13.84 8.89 18.99
C LYS A 57 13.61 9.07 17.48
N TRP A 58 13.93 8.07 16.66
CA TRP A 58 13.69 8.09 15.22
C TRP A 58 12.21 7.87 14.86
N ILE A 59 11.40 7.38 15.79
CA ILE A 59 9.96 7.24 15.59
C ILE A 59 9.34 8.64 15.70
N ALA A 60 8.66 9.07 14.64
CA ALA A 60 8.02 10.38 14.63
C ALA A 60 6.96 10.49 15.74
N GLY A 61 6.89 11.66 16.38
CA GLY A 61 5.80 12.01 17.29
C GLY A 61 4.60 12.64 16.56
N THR A 62 4.73 12.90 15.26
CA THR A 62 3.68 13.47 14.42
C THR A 62 3.79 12.94 12.99
N PHE A 63 2.66 12.61 12.37
CA PHE A 63 2.60 12.17 10.97
C PHE A 63 1.90 13.21 10.08
N PRO A 64 2.57 13.77 9.05
CA PRO A 64 1.92 14.64 8.08
C PRO A 64 1.06 13.83 7.11
N LEU A 65 0.01 14.47 6.55
CA LEU A 65 -0.87 13.88 5.52
C LEU A 65 -1.42 12.50 5.89
N PHE A 66 -1.82 12.33 7.16
CA PHE A 66 -2.28 11.05 7.67
C PHE A 66 -3.62 10.64 7.03
N PRO A 67 -3.72 9.46 6.40
CA PRO A 67 -4.96 8.96 5.84
C PRO A 67 -5.81 8.30 6.94
N VAL A 68 -7.00 8.85 7.17
CA VAL A 68 -7.98 8.33 8.13
C VAL A 68 -9.00 7.46 7.40
N VAL A 69 -9.17 6.23 7.85
CA VAL A 69 -10.27 5.35 7.42
C VAL A 69 -11.51 5.68 8.24
N ARG A 70 -12.57 6.14 7.58
CA ARG A 70 -13.84 6.54 8.23
C ARG A 70 -14.96 5.58 7.89
N LEU A 71 -15.78 5.29 8.87
CA LEU A 71 -17.02 4.54 8.77
C LEU A 71 -18.13 5.37 8.14
N THR A 72 -19.24 4.71 7.87
CA THR A 72 -20.42 5.29 7.22
C THR A 72 -21.08 6.41 8.03
N ASP A 73 -21.04 6.33 9.36
CA ASP A 73 -21.46 7.38 10.30
C ASP A 73 -20.47 8.56 10.40
N GLY A 74 -19.32 8.45 9.72
CA GLY A 74 -18.27 9.45 9.73
C GLY A 74 -17.25 9.29 10.86
N ALA A 75 -17.45 8.36 11.80
CA ALA A 75 -16.49 8.04 12.85
C ALA A 75 -15.23 7.39 12.26
N PRO A 76 -14.05 7.56 12.86
CA PRO A 76 -12.86 6.82 12.45
C PRO A 76 -13.03 5.33 12.78
N TRP A 77 -12.67 4.45 11.84
CA TRP A 77 -12.58 3.02 12.12
C TRP A 77 -11.36 2.77 13.02
N ALA A 78 -11.58 2.64 14.32
CA ALA A 78 -10.53 2.66 15.33
C ALA A 78 -9.40 1.67 15.02
N GLU A 79 -9.72 0.41 14.76
CA GLU A 79 -8.73 -0.65 14.57
C GLU A 79 -7.91 -0.46 13.30
N ALA A 80 -8.56 -0.05 12.20
CA ALA A 80 -7.86 0.26 10.95
C ALA A 80 -6.88 1.41 11.13
N ASN A 81 -7.28 2.48 11.84
CA ASN A 81 -6.42 3.64 12.05
C ASN A 81 -5.29 3.34 13.04
N LEU A 82 -5.54 2.57 14.10
CA LEU A 82 -4.49 2.11 15.03
C LEU A 82 -3.45 1.24 14.31
N TRP A 83 -3.90 0.34 13.42
CA TRP A 83 -2.99 -0.46 12.61
C TRP A 83 -2.12 0.41 11.69
N LEU A 84 -2.69 1.45 11.06
CA LEU A 84 -1.92 2.37 10.23
C LEU A 84 -0.85 3.11 11.05
N ILE A 85 -1.19 3.57 12.26
CA ILE A 85 -0.24 4.22 13.17
C ILE A 85 0.89 3.27 13.54
N ASP A 86 0.58 2.04 13.97
CA ASP A 86 1.58 1.03 14.33
C ASP A 86 2.53 0.70 13.16
N MET A 87 1.99 0.54 11.95
CA MET A 87 2.80 0.33 10.75
C MET A 87 3.66 1.55 10.35
N MET A 88 3.25 2.77 10.71
CA MET A 88 4.07 3.97 10.48
C MET A 88 5.17 4.09 11.53
N GLU A 89 4.87 3.78 12.79
CA GLU A 89 5.82 3.84 13.90
C GLU A 89 6.94 2.79 13.77
N SER A 90 6.69 1.67 13.09
CA SER A 90 7.72 0.67 12.79
C SER A 90 8.70 1.07 11.69
N LYS A 91 8.54 2.25 11.06
CA LYS A 91 9.36 2.71 9.94
C LYS A 91 10.03 4.05 10.25
N PRO A 92 11.34 4.21 9.97
CA PRO A 92 12.02 5.51 10.12
C PRO A 92 11.45 6.61 9.21
N SER A 93 11.07 6.26 7.97
CA SER A 93 10.56 7.18 6.96
C SER A 93 9.32 6.62 6.27
N PRO A 94 8.14 6.71 6.90
CA PRO A 94 6.90 6.18 6.34
C PRO A 94 6.47 6.97 5.08
N ASN A 95 6.26 6.27 3.96
CA ASN A 95 5.71 6.87 2.74
C ASN A 95 4.18 7.00 2.81
N MET A 96 3.69 8.24 2.96
CA MET A 96 2.26 8.53 3.13
C MET A 96 1.38 8.08 1.95
N LEU A 97 1.89 8.05 0.71
CA LEU A 97 1.15 7.56 -0.45
C LEU A 97 0.88 6.04 -0.36
N THR A 98 1.82 5.29 0.23
CA THR A 98 1.63 3.87 0.49
C THR A 98 0.52 3.66 1.51
N PHE A 99 0.52 4.44 2.60
CA PHE A 99 -0.53 4.35 3.63
C PHE A 99 -1.89 4.84 3.14
N ALA A 100 -1.92 5.84 2.27
CA ALA A 100 -3.13 6.27 1.58
C ALA A 100 -3.72 5.11 0.75
N SER A 101 -2.88 4.41 -0.02
CA SER A 101 -3.29 3.26 -0.82
C SER A 101 -3.81 2.10 0.04
N ILE A 102 -3.15 1.82 1.18
CA ILE A 102 -3.60 0.80 2.15
C ILE A 102 -4.94 1.22 2.76
N SER A 103 -5.12 2.49 3.10
CA SER A 103 -6.36 3.02 3.64
C SER A 103 -7.51 2.89 2.64
N ASP A 104 -7.26 3.17 1.36
CA ASP A 104 -8.26 2.96 0.30
C ASP A 104 -8.64 1.48 0.14
N ASP A 105 -7.69 0.55 0.35
CA ASP A 105 -7.98 -0.89 0.35
C ASP A 105 -8.86 -1.31 1.54
N LEU A 106 -8.58 -0.79 2.74
CA LEU A 106 -9.40 -1.03 3.93
C LEU A 106 -10.80 -0.43 3.78
N VAL A 107 -10.91 0.75 3.19
CA VAL A 107 -12.20 1.36 2.85
C VAL A 107 -12.98 0.47 1.88
N ALA A 108 -12.34 -0.02 0.82
CA ALA A 108 -13.00 -0.91 -0.14
C ALA A 108 -13.49 -2.20 0.53
N PHE A 109 -12.72 -2.75 1.47
CA PHE A 109 -13.16 -3.88 2.28
C PHE A 109 -14.34 -3.52 3.17
N ARG A 110 -14.27 -2.40 3.90
CA ARG A 110 -15.32 -1.98 4.82
C ARG A 110 -16.64 -1.71 4.09
N ARG A 111 -16.59 -1.04 2.94
CA ARG A 111 -17.76 -0.80 2.09
C ARG A 111 -18.47 -2.10 1.72
N TYR A 112 -17.71 -3.07 1.22
CA TYR A 112 -18.28 -4.37 0.88
C TYR A 112 -18.99 -5.03 2.07
N LEU A 113 -18.39 -4.97 3.27
CA LEU A 113 -18.99 -5.56 4.45
C LEU A 113 -20.25 -4.81 4.91
N ASP A 114 -20.23 -3.48 4.88
CA ASP A 114 -21.39 -2.65 5.20
C ASP A 114 -22.55 -2.93 4.21
N ASP A 115 -22.24 -2.99 2.91
CA ASP A 115 -23.23 -3.24 1.83
C ASP A 115 -23.86 -4.64 1.94
N GLU A 116 -23.06 -5.64 2.33
CA GLU A 116 -23.51 -7.04 2.43
C GLU A 116 -24.03 -7.43 3.82
N GLY A 117 -24.04 -6.47 4.77
CA GLY A 117 -24.46 -6.70 6.16
C GLY A 117 -23.59 -7.73 6.89
N VAL A 118 -22.30 -7.78 6.60
CA VAL A 118 -21.36 -8.75 7.18
C VAL A 118 -20.59 -8.11 8.32
N ASP A 119 -20.70 -8.69 9.51
CA ASP A 119 -19.82 -8.30 10.61
C ASP A 119 -18.38 -8.76 10.35
N TRP A 120 -17.46 -7.80 10.39
CA TRP A 120 -16.03 -7.99 10.18
C TRP A 120 -15.35 -8.74 11.34
N LEU A 121 -15.96 -8.78 12.53
CA LEU A 121 -15.42 -9.50 13.69
C LEU A 121 -15.96 -10.93 13.82
N THR A 122 -17.00 -11.29 13.07
CA THR A 122 -17.68 -12.58 13.22
C THR A 122 -17.13 -13.63 12.26
N PHE A 123 -16.54 -14.69 12.81
CA PHE A 123 -15.96 -15.81 12.05
C PHE A 123 -16.71 -17.12 12.31
N PRO A 124 -17.80 -17.40 11.59
CA PRO A 124 -18.62 -18.59 11.79
C PRO A 124 -17.89 -19.87 11.31
N VAL A 125 -18.43 -21.03 11.72
CA VAL A 125 -17.91 -22.35 11.34
C VAL A 125 -17.87 -22.50 9.82
N ASN A 126 -18.93 -22.08 9.12
CA ASN A 126 -18.97 -22.10 7.67
C ASN A 126 -17.97 -21.09 7.07
N LYS A 127 -16.90 -21.59 6.44
CA LYS A 127 -15.84 -20.74 5.89
C LYS A 127 -16.36 -19.71 4.89
N ARG A 128 -17.37 -20.06 4.08
CA ARG A 128 -17.89 -19.19 3.01
C ARG A 128 -18.62 -17.96 3.57
N GLN A 129 -19.06 -18.00 4.82
CA GLN A 129 -19.73 -16.89 5.49
C GLN A 129 -18.76 -15.96 6.23
N ARG A 130 -17.50 -16.35 6.39
CA ARG A 130 -16.49 -15.52 7.06
C ARG A 130 -16.21 -14.26 6.20
N PRO A 131 -15.98 -13.09 6.83
CA PRO A 131 -15.81 -11.82 6.13
C PRO A 131 -14.66 -11.86 5.12
N THR A 132 -13.57 -12.55 5.47
CA THR A 132 -12.39 -12.72 4.60
C THR A 132 -12.69 -13.49 3.32
N TYR A 133 -13.40 -14.62 3.41
CA TYR A 133 -13.76 -15.43 2.25
C TYR A 133 -14.86 -14.79 1.41
N ARG A 134 -15.86 -14.17 2.04
CA ARG A 134 -16.91 -13.42 1.32
C ARG A 134 -16.31 -12.31 0.46
N TYR A 135 -15.45 -11.49 1.05
CA TYR A 135 -14.75 -10.45 0.31
C TYR A 135 -13.83 -11.01 -0.77
N SER A 136 -13.10 -12.09 -0.48
CA SER A 136 -12.24 -12.75 -1.46
C SER A 136 -13.02 -13.32 -2.65
N ALA A 137 -14.26 -13.78 -2.44
CA ALA A 137 -15.13 -14.21 -3.52
C ALA A 137 -15.63 -13.03 -4.36
N SER A 138 -16.07 -11.94 -3.72
CA SER A 138 -16.59 -10.76 -4.44
C SER A 138 -15.53 -10.09 -5.31
N ILE A 139 -14.30 -9.93 -4.80
CA ILE A 139 -13.21 -9.34 -5.59
C ILE A 139 -12.74 -10.26 -6.72
N ARG A 140 -12.87 -11.60 -6.58
CA ARG A 140 -12.61 -12.53 -7.70
C ARG A 140 -13.65 -12.41 -8.79
N LEU A 141 -14.92 -12.26 -8.42
CA LEU A 141 -16.01 -12.01 -9.38
C LEU A 141 -15.80 -10.67 -10.11
N ALA A 142 -15.44 -9.61 -9.40
CA ALA A 142 -15.13 -8.31 -10.02
C ALA A 142 -13.93 -8.38 -10.99
N VAL A 143 -12.94 -9.23 -10.71
CA VAL A 143 -11.83 -9.48 -11.65
C VAL A 143 -12.32 -10.23 -12.89
N GLN A 144 -13.15 -11.26 -12.72
CA GLN A 144 -13.74 -12.02 -13.82
C GLN A 144 -14.65 -11.15 -14.70
N ALA A 145 -15.35 -10.20 -14.11
CA ALA A 145 -16.17 -9.21 -14.79
C ALA A 145 -15.37 -8.09 -15.48
N GLY A 146 -14.04 -8.01 -15.27
CA GLY A 146 -13.20 -6.95 -15.81
C GLY A 146 -13.32 -5.60 -15.09
N GLU A 147 -14.09 -5.51 -14.01
CA GLU A 147 -14.30 -4.30 -13.21
C GLU A 147 -13.09 -3.98 -12.31
N LEU A 148 -12.29 -5.00 -11.99
CA LEU A 148 -11.13 -4.89 -11.11
C LEU A 148 -9.92 -5.57 -11.74
N SER A 149 -8.78 -4.87 -11.79
CA SER A 149 -7.56 -5.53 -12.28
C SER A 149 -7.05 -6.57 -11.28
N PRO A 150 -6.44 -7.69 -11.75
CA PRO A 150 -5.89 -8.70 -10.85
C PRO A 150 -4.86 -8.15 -9.86
N GLY A 151 -4.07 -7.15 -10.28
CA GLY A 151 -3.08 -6.47 -9.44
C GLY A 151 -3.74 -5.71 -8.28
N VAL A 152 -4.82 -4.98 -8.55
CA VAL A 152 -5.57 -4.26 -7.50
C VAL A 152 -6.28 -5.25 -6.57
N ALA A 153 -6.86 -6.33 -7.10
CA ALA A 153 -7.49 -7.36 -6.28
C ALA A 153 -6.49 -8.01 -5.31
N ARG A 154 -5.30 -8.37 -5.80
CA ARG A 154 -4.21 -8.91 -4.98
C ARG A 154 -3.76 -7.93 -3.90
N ARG A 155 -3.61 -6.65 -4.26
CA ARG A 155 -3.23 -5.59 -3.32
C ARG A 155 -4.26 -5.43 -2.20
N ARG A 156 -5.55 -5.33 -2.55
CA ARG A 156 -6.68 -5.23 -1.60
C ARG A 156 -6.74 -6.41 -0.65
N MET A 157 -6.73 -7.63 -1.19
CA MET A 157 -6.79 -8.84 -0.37
C MET A 157 -5.56 -8.96 0.54
N GLY A 158 -4.38 -8.57 0.04
CA GLY A 158 -3.16 -8.52 0.84
C GLY A 158 -3.25 -7.54 2.00
N ALA A 159 -3.87 -6.37 1.82
CA ALA A 159 -4.11 -5.42 2.91
C ALA A 159 -5.03 -6.02 3.99
N VAL A 160 -6.13 -6.65 3.59
CA VAL A 160 -7.08 -7.31 4.52
C VAL A 160 -6.40 -8.43 5.32
N VAL A 161 -5.60 -9.30 4.68
CA VAL A 161 -4.88 -10.36 5.40
C VAL A 161 -3.91 -9.77 6.42
N ARG A 162 -3.12 -8.75 6.04
CA ARG A 162 -2.19 -8.11 6.98
C ARG A 162 -2.91 -7.42 8.14
N PHE A 163 -4.06 -6.79 7.87
CA PHE A 163 -4.90 -6.18 8.90
C PHE A 163 -5.37 -7.20 9.93
N TYR A 164 -5.95 -8.32 9.49
CA TYR A 164 -6.38 -9.38 10.43
C TYR A 164 -5.21 -10.05 11.14
N ARG A 165 -4.04 -10.21 10.49
CA ARG A 165 -2.85 -10.70 11.19
C ARG A 165 -2.48 -9.78 12.35
N TRP A 166 -2.42 -8.48 12.11
CA TRP A 166 -2.15 -7.49 13.15
C TRP A 166 -3.22 -7.50 14.25
N LEU A 167 -4.49 -7.61 13.88
CA LEU A 167 -5.57 -7.75 14.86
C LEU A 167 -5.34 -8.93 15.80
N MET A 168 -4.93 -10.06 15.25
CA MET A 168 -4.72 -11.30 16.00
C MET A 168 -3.46 -11.30 16.85
N THR A 169 -2.38 -10.64 16.41
CA THR A 169 -1.10 -10.65 17.13
C THR A 169 -0.97 -9.49 18.10
N GLU A 170 -1.37 -8.28 17.69
CA GLU A 170 -1.14 -7.05 18.45
C GLU A 170 -2.41 -6.52 19.13
N ALA A 171 -3.57 -6.60 18.46
CA ALA A 171 -4.81 -6.01 18.98
C ALA A 171 -5.65 -6.97 19.84
N GLY A 172 -5.16 -8.19 20.11
CA GLY A 172 -5.81 -9.18 20.97
C GLY A 172 -7.08 -9.81 20.39
N PHE A 173 -7.37 -9.62 19.10
CA PHE A 173 -8.53 -10.22 18.44
C PHE A 173 -8.37 -11.74 18.33
N ARG A 174 -9.34 -12.49 18.86
CA ARG A 174 -9.37 -13.95 18.80
C ARG A 174 -10.61 -14.41 18.04
N PRO A 175 -10.52 -14.65 16.71
CA PRO A 175 -11.67 -15.10 15.95
C PRO A 175 -12.08 -16.51 16.39
N ALA A 176 -13.39 -16.76 16.48
CA ALA A 176 -13.92 -18.06 16.88
C ALA A 176 -13.47 -19.20 15.95
N ASN A 177 -13.20 -18.89 14.68
CA ASN A 177 -12.65 -19.82 13.70
C ASN A 177 -11.56 -19.13 12.88
N ALA A 178 -10.57 -19.91 12.40
CA ALA A 178 -9.45 -19.37 11.64
C ALA A 178 -9.91 -18.51 10.43
N PRO A 179 -9.36 -17.30 10.23
CA PRO A 179 -9.76 -16.44 9.12
C PRO A 179 -9.44 -16.97 7.72
N TRP A 180 -8.43 -17.85 7.61
CA TRP A 180 -7.98 -18.49 6.37
C TRP A 180 -7.11 -19.73 6.68
N VAL A 181 -6.68 -20.43 5.64
CA VAL A 181 -5.66 -21.49 5.73
C VAL A 181 -4.32 -20.91 5.33
N GLU A 182 -3.29 -21.10 6.17
CA GLU A 182 -1.91 -20.70 5.87
C GLU A 182 -1.11 -21.86 5.27
N SER A 183 -0.20 -21.54 4.35
CA SER A 183 0.78 -22.46 3.80
C SER A 183 2.12 -21.75 3.57
N ASP A 184 3.22 -22.43 3.85
CA ASP A 184 4.56 -21.89 3.61
C ASP A 184 4.98 -22.11 2.16
N ARG A 185 5.49 -21.05 1.53
CA ARG A 185 6.06 -21.10 0.18
C ARG A 185 7.50 -20.61 0.23
N PHE A 186 8.42 -21.46 -0.23
CA PHE A 186 9.83 -21.11 -0.33
C PHE A 186 10.08 -20.36 -1.65
N ILE A 187 10.65 -19.16 -1.55
CA ILE A 187 11.09 -18.37 -2.70
C ILE A 187 12.62 -18.41 -2.70
N GLU A 188 13.18 -19.03 -3.74
CA GLU A 188 14.62 -18.98 -4.00
C GLU A 188 14.94 -17.72 -4.79
N PHE A 189 15.90 -16.94 -4.31
CA PHE A 189 16.45 -15.79 -5.02
C PHE A 189 17.92 -16.05 -5.27
N LYS A 190 18.36 -15.77 -6.50
CA LYS A 190 19.77 -15.78 -6.87
C LYS A 190 20.26 -14.35 -6.92
N ASP A 191 21.29 -14.07 -6.14
CA ASP A 191 21.99 -12.79 -6.22
C ASP A 191 22.79 -12.72 -7.54
N GLN A 192 23.15 -11.51 -7.97
CA GLN A 192 23.91 -11.26 -9.20
C GLN A 192 25.27 -11.99 -9.20
N LYS A 193 25.79 -12.35 -8.02
CA LYS A 193 27.03 -13.12 -7.83
C LYS A 193 26.84 -14.64 -7.76
N GLY A 194 25.62 -15.15 -8.01
CA GLY A 194 25.34 -16.59 -8.11
C GLY A 194 24.99 -17.29 -6.80
N PHE A 195 24.95 -16.58 -5.67
CA PHE A 195 24.47 -17.13 -4.40
C PHE A 195 22.95 -17.27 -4.41
N SER A 196 22.45 -18.48 -4.18
CA SER A 196 21.03 -18.68 -3.90
C SER A 196 20.77 -18.52 -2.41
N SER A 197 19.71 -17.80 -2.05
CA SER A 197 19.12 -17.96 -0.72
C SER A 197 17.62 -18.17 -0.82
N VAL A 198 17.07 -18.81 0.22
CA VAL A 198 15.69 -19.26 0.25
C VAL A 198 14.98 -18.51 1.38
N ILE A 199 13.96 -17.72 1.04
CA ILE A 199 13.08 -17.10 2.02
C ILE A 199 11.78 -17.91 2.08
N ALA A 200 11.40 -18.34 3.28
CA ALA A 200 10.07 -18.87 3.54
C ALA A 200 9.06 -17.72 3.61
N VAL A 201 8.08 -17.72 2.71
CA VAL A 201 7.01 -16.74 2.65
C VAL A 201 5.69 -17.40 3.04
N LYS A 202 5.03 -16.89 4.07
CA LYS A 202 3.69 -17.32 4.44
C LYS A 202 2.66 -16.88 3.41
N THR A 203 2.02 -17.85 2.77
CA THR A 203 0.91 -17.64 1.83
C THR A 203 -0.43 -18.07 2.44
N THR A 204 -1.53 -17.58 1.86
CA THR A 204 -2.88 -17.93 2.29
C THR A 204 -3.72 -18.40 1.10
N ASP A 205 -4.74 -19.22 1.37
CA ASP A 205 -5.72 -19.66 0.37
C ASP A 205 -6.65 -18.54 -0.13
N LEU A 206 -6.55 -17.35 0.47
CA LEU A 206 -7.20 -16.12 -0.01
C LEU A 206 -6.41 -15.40 -1.10
N SER A 207 -5.16 -15.82 -1.36
CA SER A 207 -4.33 -15.18 -2.38
C SER A 207 -4.98 -15.24 -3.76
N ILE A 208 -4.90 -14.11 -4.48
CA ILE A 208 -5.44 -13.97 -5.83
C ILE A 208 -4.28 -14.07 -6.81
N SER A 209 -4.28 -15.15 -7.58
CA SER A 209 -3.37 -15.30 -8.70
C SER A 209 -3.88 -14.45 -9.86
N GLY A 210 -3.01 -13.56 -10.34
CA GLY A 210 -3.19 -12.90 -11.61
C GLY A 210 -1.87 -13.00 -12.34
N ARG A 211 -1.85 -13.70 -13.48
CA ARG A 211 -0.79 -13.45 -14.47
C ARG A 211 -1.08 -12.06 -15.02
N ARG A 212 -0.09 -11.17 -15.00
CA ARG A 212 -0.17 -9.96 -15.83
C ARG A 212 -0.31 -10.47 -17.26
N ALA A 213 -1.34 -10.05 -17.98
CA ALA A 213 -1.40 -10.30 -19.41
C ALA A 213 -0.25 -9.49 -20.02
N GLU A 214 0.90 -10.12 -20.19
CA GLU A 214 1.97 -9.60 -21.02
C GLU A 214 1.51 -9.87 -22.45
N ASP A 215 1.12 -8.82 -23.14
CA ASP A 215 0.98 -8.87 -24.59
C ASP A 215 2.41 -8.91 -25.15
N PRO A 216 2.83 -10.02 -25.81
CA PRO A 216 4.18 -10.15 -26.34
C PRO A 216 4.53 -9.10 -27.42
N TRP A 217 3.52 -8.36 -27.89
CA TRP A 217 3.64 -7.33 -28.92
C TRP A 217 3.44 -5.91 -28.37
N ASP A 218 3.32 -5.72 -27.05
CA ASP A 218 3.22 -4.38 -26.45
C ASP A 218 4.62 -3.74 -26.38
N ASP A 219 4.90 -2.81 -27.31
CA ASP A 219 6.14 -2.03 -27.36
C ASP A 219 6.26 -1.00 -26.21
N HIS A 220 5.34 -1.00 -25.24
CA HIS A 220 5.33 -0.11 -24.09
C HIS A 220 5.97 -0.77 -22.85
N ILE A 221 6.95 -0.08 -22.31
CA ILE A 221 7.51 -0.31 -20.97
C ILE A 221 6.58 0.35 -19.94
N GLN A 222 6.46 -0.28 -18.78
CA GLN A 222 5.64 0.19 -17.68
C GLN A 222 6.53 0.84 -16.61
N ASP A 223 6.78 2.14 -16.77
CA ASP A 223 7.56 2.97 -15.84
C ASP A 223 6.78 4.25 -15.54
N GLY A 224 6.05 4.27 -14.41
CA GLY A 224 5.14 5.36 -14.04
C GLY A 224 3.91 5.57 -14.97
N GLY A 225 3.86 4.90 -16.12
CA GLY A 225 2.82 4.92 -17.14
C GLY A 225 3.17 3.99 -18.32
N ARG A 226 2.34 3.96 -19.37
CA ARG A 226 2.68 3.27 -20.64
C ARG A 226 3.65 4.14 -21.42
N LEU A 227 4.93 3.80 -21.37
CA LEU A 227 5.99 4.51 -22.08
C LEU A 227 6.55 3.61 -23.17
N ARG A 228 6.46 4.03 -24.43
CA ARG A 228 7.24 3.39 -25.49
C ARG A 228 8.51 4.22 -25.73
N PRO A 229 9.64 3.58 -26.07
CA PRO A 229 10.78 4.31 -26.60
C PRO A 229 10.34 5.14 -27.81
N LEU A 230 10.70 6.42 -27.82
CA LEU A 230 10.39 7.30 -28.94
C LEU A 230 11.18 6.80 -30.17
N PRO A 231 10.59 6.58 -31.35
CA PRO A 231 11.33 6.18 -32.54
C PRO A 231 12.23 7.34 -33.03
N SER A 232 13.34 7.02 -33.73
CA SER A 232 14.36 8.02 -34.11
C SER A 232 13.81 9.21 -34.89
N SER A 233 12.78 9.00 -35.72
CA SER A 233 12.11 10.09 -36.45
C SER A 233 11.37 11.06 -35.52
N GLU A 234 10.65 10.54 -34.52
CA GLU A 234 9.97 11.35 -33.51
C GLU A 234 10.98 12.07 -32.60
N GLN A 235 12.13 11.42 -32.31
CA GLN A 235 13.22 12.05 -31.54
C GLN A 235 13.83 13.24 -32.28
N SER A 236 14.07 13.12 -33.60
CA SER A 236 14.57 14.22 -34.42
C SER A 236 13.60 15.41 -34.43
N VAL A 237 12.31 15.16 -34.63
CA VAL A 237 11.27 16.21 -34.62
C VAL A 237 11.17 16.89 -33.24
N LEU A 238 11.29 16.13 -32.15
CA LEU A 238 11.30 16.68 -30.80
C LEU A 238 12.52 17.60 -30.58
N LEU A 239 13.71 17.18 -31.00
CA LEU A 239 14.94 17.97 -30.88
C LEU A 239 14.89 19.25 -31.72
N GLU A 240 14.37 19.18 -32.94
CA GLU A 240 14.18 20.33 -33.82
C GLU A 240 13.17 21.34 -33.22
N SER A 241 12.05 20.82 -32.70
CA SER A 241 11.02 21.65 -32.05
C SER A 241 11.55 22.33 -30.78
N LEU A 242 12.32 21.61 -29.96
CA LEU A 242 12.93 22.16 -28.75
C LEU A 242 13.99 23.22 -29.07
N ALA A 243 14.77 23.03 -30.15
CA ALA A 243 15.74 24.01 -30.62
C ALA A 243 15.05 25.29 -31.16
N ALA A 244 13.94 25.14 -31.87
CA ALA A 244 13.15 26.26 -32.38
C ALA A 244 12.46 27.08 -31.27
N LEU A 245 12.06 26.44 -30.17
CA LEU A 245 11.42 27.08 -29.02
C LEU A 245 12.41 27.77 -28.05
N GLY A 246 13.72 27.61 -28.24
CA GLY A 246 14.74 28.25 -27.41
C GLY A 246 14.81 27.75 -25.96
N ASN A 247 14.38 26.50 -25.71
CA ASN A 247 14.39 25.94 -24.36
C ASN A 247 15.83 25.68 -23.88
N CYS A 248 16.26 26.41 -22.84
CA CYS A 248 17.62 26.41 -22.29
C CYS A 248 18.04 25.12 -21.56
N GLU A 249 17.12 24.21 -21.26
CA GLU A 249 17.40 22.87 -20.71
C GLU A 249 17.95 21.88 -21.78
N PHE A 250 17.95 22.27 -23.06
CA PHE A 250 18.39 21.46 -24.21
C PHE A 250 19.78 20.78 -24.07
N PRO A 251 20.82 21.41 -23.51
CA PRO A 251 22.14 20.78 -23.37
C PRO A 251 22.14 19.55 -22.43
N ALA A 252 21.29 19.56 -21.39
CA ALA A 252 21.21 18.46 -20.41
C ALA A 252 20.61 17.19 -21.03
N TYR A 253 19.55 17.34 -21.85
CA TYR A 253 18.93 16.23 -22.57
C TYR A 253 19.86 15.64 -23.63
N ARG A 254 20.63 16.48 -24.33
CA ARG A 254 21.60 16.04 -25.35
C ARG A 254 22.75 15.22 -24.76
N SER A 255 23.22 15.58 -23.57
CA SER A 255 24.28 14.85 -22.86
C SER A 255 23.83 13.42 -22.47
N HIS A 256 22.60 13.25 -21.99
CA HIS A 256 22.07 11.93 -21.66
C HIS A 256 21.84 11.05 -22.90
N PHE A 257 21.46 11.65 -24.03
CA PHE A 257 21.20 10.92 -25.28
C PHE A 257 22.47 10.38 -25.94
N VAL A 258 23.57 11.12 -25.88
CA VAL A 258 24.85 10.75 -26.51
C VAL A 258 25.66 9.76 -25.64
N SER A 259 25.38 9.67 -24.33
CA SER A 259 26.16 8.84 -23.38
C SER A 259 25.78 7.35 -23.35
N GLY A 260 24.85 6.86 -24.17
CA GLY A 260 24.70 5.42 -24.42
C GLY A 260 24.30 4.53 -23.22
N VAL A 261 23.56 5.03 -22.23
CA VAL A 261 23.07 4.22 -21.09
C VAL A 261 21.86 3.33 -21.47
N MET A 262 21.62 3.12 -22.76
CA MET A 262 20.57 2.21 -23.25
C MET A 262 21.09 1.50 -24.51
N ALA A 263 21.92 0.48 -24.30
CA ALA A 263 22.29 -0.45 -25.36
C ALA A 263 21.08 -1.33 -25.71
N PRO A 264 20.66 -1.43 -26.99
CA PRO A 264 19.63 -2.37 -27.40
C PRO A 264 20.15 -3.81 -27.27
N PRO A 265 19.29 -4.80 -26.94
CA PRO A 265 19.69 -6.20 -26.92
C PRO A 265 20.06 -6.67 -28.34
N ASP A 266 21.27 -7.21 -28.47
CA ASP A 266 21.83 -7.81 -29.68
C ASP A 266 20.94 -8.96 -30.20
N PHE A 267 20.11 -8.68 -31.21
CA PHE A 267 19.42 -9.70 -31.99
C PHE A 267 20.38 -10.24 -33.08
N ARG A 268 21.36 -11.07 -32.68
CA ARG A 268 22.14 -11.85 -33.66
C ARG A 268 21.26 -12.93 -34.28
N ARG A 269 20.82 -12.67 -35.52
CA ARG A 269 20.32 -13.68 -36.47
C ARG A 269 21.33 -14.82 -36.60
N LYS A 270 21.00 -16.01 -36.09
CA LYS A 270 21.60 -17.26 -36.58
C LYS A 270 20.94 -17.60 -37.90
N GLY A 271 21.64 -17.36 -39.00
CA GLY A 271 21.34 -17.99 -40.29
C GLY A 271 21.71 -19.46 -40.20
N ALA A 272 20.72 -20.33 -40.36
CA ALA A 272 20.91 -21.73 -40.72
C ALA A 272 20.52 -21.88 -42.18
N THR A 273 21.49 -22.23 -43.02
CA THR A 273 21.21 -22.86 -44.31
C THR A 273 22.14 -24.05 -44.47
N ALA A 274 21.51 -25.19 -44.73
CA ALA A 274 22.06 -26.53 -44.72
C ALA A 274 22.87 -26.85 -45.98
N PHE A 275 23.82 -27.77 -45.83
CA PHE A 275 24.35 -28.61 -46.91
C PHE A 275 23.31 -29.67 -47.29
N SER A 276 23.16 -29.96 -48.58
CA SER A 276 22.74 -31.28 -49.08
C SER A 276 23.57 -31.63 -50.32
N ALA A 277 24.16 -32.83 -50.27
CA ALA A 277 24.81 -33.60 -51.36
C ALA A 277 25.78 -32.85 -52.31
#